data_AF-A0A538IQU8-F1
#
_entry.id   AF-A0A538IQU8-F1
#
_cell.length_a   1.000
_cell.length_b   1.000
_cell.length_c   1.000
_cell.angle_alpha   90.00
_cell.angle_beta   90.00
_cell.angle_gamma   90.00
#
_symmetry.space_group_name_H-M   'P 1'
#
loop_
_entity.id
_entity.type
_entity.pdbx_description
1 polymer ?
#
loop_
_entity_poly.entity_id
_entity_poly.type
_entity_poly.pdbx_seq_one_letter_code
_entity_poly.pdbx_strand_id
1 'polypeptide(L)'
;MMRPAVRRIASVTLLAALVSVPLAARAATPPGPVVDVVEIAGVIDRPIANYAVEQIQAAERHHDALVVFEIDSLGGLKISDDQTLPPLVRRIREAKVPIAVHVGPRAARAEGLVLYMAAAANVASIGPSGHIGPPHPIDFGKTSVPRPDELAALRALAEGRERSITTDSFRVLGANEAVRAGYFDFVTPSVADLLERIDGQTVPTAAGPVTLHMPSNQTIIRFSQPGPIRRLLHTFANPTLVYLMLIAGALLVVFELFQPGFGVAGVTGGLLLLATAYGLTVLPARWFGLLVLCAGLVLLTVDVALDAIAIPTLLGTAGVVTGSLLLFPNNAEPVRLSPWLIGFAVAASLIMFIPVMTVVRRARKPIAASVKAELVGEGGEVRSVLNPEGFVLVDGELWRARSEDGTRMRVGETVTVSRIDGTVLIVRAAFSGNGSH
;
A
#
# COMPACT_ATOMS: atom_id res chain seq x y z
N MET A 1 32.29 -2.49 -47.35
CA MET A 1 33.41 -2.41 -46.38
C MET A 1 32.87 -1.80 -45.08
N MET A 2 32.64 -2.61 -44.04
CA MET A 2 32.12 -2.13 -42.75
C MET A 2 33.25 -1.51 -41.92
N ARG A 3 32.95 -0.39 -41.22
CA ARG A 3 33.89 0.37 -40.39
C ARG A 3 34.54 -0.52 -39.31
N PRO A 4 35.84 -0.35 -39.01
CA PRO A 4 36.62 -1.24 -38.13
C PRO A 4 36.06 -1.35 -36.69
N ALA A 5 35.33 -0.35 -36.22
CA ALA A 5 34.63 -0.37 -34.93
C ALA A 5 33.50 -1.41 -34.88
N VAL A 6 32.77 -1.60 -35.99
CA VAL A 6 31.65 -2.55 -36.07
C VAL A 6 32.16 -3.99 -36.11
N ARG A 7 33.34 -4.21 -36.71
CA ARG A 7 33.99 -5.54 -36.72
C ARG A 7 34.40 -5.98 -35.33
N ARG A 8 34.90 -5.06 -34.48
CA ARG A 8 35.30 -5.35 -33.10
C ARG A 8 34.11 -5.68 -32.20
N ILE A 9 33.00 -4.94 -32.33
CA ILE A 9 31.77 -5.21 -31.57
C ILE A 9 31.19 -6.57 -31.98
N ALA A 10 31.09 -6.85 -33.28
CA ALA A 10 30.58 -8.13 -33.76
C ALA A 10 31.41 -9.35 -33.31
N SER A 11 32.74 -9.23 -33.25
CA SER A 11 33.60 -10.30 -32.73
C SER A 11 33.51 -10.49 -31.20
N VAL A 12 33.23 -9.43 -30.43
CA VAL A 12 32.99 -9.54 -28.98
C VAL A 12 31.61 -10.15 -28.70
N THR A 13 30.60 -9.83 -29.51
CA THR A 13 29.26 -10.46 -29.39
C THR A 13 29.29 -11.93 -29.79
N LEU A 14 30.08 -12.32 -30.81
CA LEU A 14 30.21 -13.72 -31.22
C LEU A 14 31.02 -14.56 -30.22
N LEU A 15 32.02 -13.97 -29.55
CA LEU A 15 32.78 -14.65 -28.50
C LEU A 15 31.96 -14.79 -27.20
N ALA A 16 31.08 -13.83 -26.88
CA ALA A 16 30.13 -13.95 -25.77
C ALA A 16 29.02 -14.99 -26.05
N ALA A 17 28.60 -15.13 -27.31
CA ALA A 17 27.61 -16.12 -27.71
C ALA A 17 28.16 -17.57 -27.67
N LEU A 18 29.46 -17.79 -27.90
CA LEU A 18 30.05 -19.14 -27.85
C LEU A 18 30.33 -19.68 -26.44
N VAL A 19 30.31 -18.83 -25.41
CA VAL A 19 30.49 -19.23 -24.00
C VAL A 19 29.14 -19.56 -23.32
N SER A 20 28.03 -19.34 -24.02
CA SER A 20 26.67 -19.57 -23.50
C SER A 20 26.08 -20.91 -23.98
N VAL A 21 26.89 -21.98 -23.98
CA VAL A 21 26.31 -23.33 -23.98
C VAL A 21 25.79 -23.57 -22.56
N PRO A 22 24.48 -23.72 -22.33
CA PRO A 22 24.00 -24.15 -21.03
C PRO A 22 24.53 -25.57 -20.85
N LEU A 23 25.61 -25.70 -20.06
CA LEU A 23 25.99 -26.98 -19.52
C LEU A 23 24.76 -27.42 -18.73
N ALA A 24 24.00 -28.35 -19.29
CA ALA A 24 22.87 -28.98 -18.62
C ALA A 24 23.46 -29.70 -17.41
N ALA A 25 23.57 -28.97 -16.30
CA ALA A 25 23.85 -29.53 -15.00
C ALA A 25 22.74 -30.55 -14.80
N ARG A 26 23.11 -31.83 -14.92
CA ARG A 26 22.28 -32.93 -14.46
C ARG A 26 22.00 -32.56 -13.01
N ALA A 27 20.77 -32.11 -12.71
CA ALA A 27 20.35 -31.88 -11.35
C ALA A 27 20.58 -33.23 -10.65
N ALA A 28 21.61 -33.29 -9.81
CA ALA A 28 21.91 -34.49 -9.06
C ALA A 28 20.64 -34.79 -8.26
N THR A 29 20.08 -35.97 -8.48
CA THR A 29 19.00 -36.48 -7.62
C THR A 29 19.50 -36.33 -6.19
N PRO A 30 18.78 -35.60 -5.32
CA PRO A 30 19.24 -35.40 -3.96
C PRO A 30 19.55 -36.77 -3.34
N PRO A 31 20.70 -36.94 -2.67
CA PRO A 31 21.15 -38.25 -2.20
C PRO A 31 20.27 -38.89 -1.12
N GLY A 32 19.19 -38.22 -0.70
CA GLY A 32 18.21 -38.72 0.27
C GLY A 32 16.87 -37.99 0.16
N PRO A 33 15.87 -38.37 0.99
CA PRO A 33 14.53 -37.79 0.97
C PRO A 33 14.60 -36.28 1.25
N VAL A 34 13.88 -35.50 0.45
CA VAL A 34 13.81 -34.04 0.61
C VAL A 34 12.58 -33.68 1.44
N VAL A 35 12.79 -32.86 2.46
CA VAL A 35 11.72 -32.23 3.25
C VAL A 35 11.73 -30.73 2.96
N ASP A 36 10.62 -30.21 2.45
CA ASP A 36 10.48 -28.79 2.15
C ASP A 36 9.77 -28.09 3.31
N VAL A 37 10.50 -27.26 4.06
CA VAL A 37 9.99 -26.47 5.17
C VAL A 37 9.61 -25.09 4.66
N VAL A 38 8.31 -24.85 4.61
CA VAL A 38 7.71 -23.61 4.12
C VAL A 38 7.30 -22.75 5.31
N GLU A 39 8.03 -21.65 5.50
CA GLU A 39 7.76 -20.72 6.59
C GLU A 39 6.60 -19.78 6.23
N ILE A 40 5.61 -19.69 7.12
CA ILE A 40 4.45 -18.81 7.02
C ILE A 40 4.34 -18.00 8.32
N ALA A 41 4.72 -16.73 8.26
CA ALA A 41 4.61 -15.80 9.37
C ALA A 41 3.59 -14.71 9.07
N GLY A 42 2.83 -14.29 10.09
CA GLY A 42 1.88 -13.18 9.99
C GLY A 42 0.56 -13.59 9.34
N VAL A 43 -0.11 -12.66 8.66
CA VAL A 43 -1.44 -12.89 8.08
C VAL A 43 -1.35 -13.75 6.82
N ILE A 44 -2.19 -14.77 6.69
CA ILE A 44 -2.28 -15.55 5.45
C ILE A 44 -3.15 -14.79 4.43
N ASP A 45 -2.52 -13.98 3.60
CA ASP A 45 -3.15 -13.27 2.49
C ASP A 45 -3.12 -14.08 1.18
N ARG A 46 -3.65 -13.50 0.09
CA ARG A 46 -3.68 -14.16 -1.22
C ARG A 46 -2.28 -14.47 -1.79
N PRO A 47 -1.31 -13.54 -1.79
CA PRO A 47 0.07 -13.83 -2.15
C PRO A 47 0.70 -15.02 -1.39
N ILE A 48 0.53 -15.08 -0.07
CA ILE A 48 1.09 -16.14 0.78
C ILE A 48 0.35 -17.47 0.55
N ALA A 49 -0.98 -17.44 0.42
CA ALA A 49 -1.75 -18.64 0.10
C ALA A 49 -1.36 -19.22 -1.28
N ASN A 50 -1.18 -18.37 -2.30
CA ASN A 50 -0.72 -18.82 -3.61
C ASN A 50 0.70 -19.37 -3.55
N TYR A 51 1.58 -18.75 -2.77
CA TYR A 51 2.93 -19.26 -2.53
C TYR A 51 2.90 -20.65 -1.91
N ALA A 52 2.09 -20.88 -0.86
CA ALA A 52 1.94 -22.20 -0.25
C ALA A 52 1.41 -23.26 -1.25
N VAL A 53 0.42 -22.91 -2.09
CA VAL A 53 -0.08 -23.79 -3.16
C VAL A 53 1.03 -24.14 -4.15
N GLU A 54 1.85 -23.17 -4.56
CA GLU A 54 2.97 -23.37 -5.47
C GLU A 54 4.05 -24.27 -4.87
N GLN A 55 4.32 -24.18 -3.55
CA GLN A 55 5.25 -25.08 -2.86
C GLN A 55 4.75 -26.52 -2.86
N ILE A 56 3.45 -26.75 -2.60
CA ILE A 56 2.88 -28.11 -2.70
C ILE A 56 3.03 -28.65 -4.13
N GLN A 57 2.77 -27.82 -5.15
CA GLN A 57 2.94 -28.22 -6.55
C GLN A 57 4.41 -28.47 -6.91
N ALA A 58 5.34 -27.69 -6.37
CA ALA A 58 6.78 -27.89 -6.57
C ALA A 58 7.24 -29.21 -5.95
N ALA A 59 6.85 -29.47 -4.70
CA ALA A 59 7.11 -30.72 -4.01
C ALA A 59 6.56 -31.93 -4.76
N GLU A 60 5.35 -31.85 -5.31
CA GLU A 60 4.79 -32.92 -6.15
C GLU A 60 5.58 -33.16 -7.44
N ARG A 61 6.10 -32.09 -8.08
CA ARG A 61 6.94 -32.22 -9.29
C ARG A 61 8.32 -32.79 -8.97
N HIS A 62 8.87 -32.46 -7.82
CA HIS A 62 10.19 -32.92 -7.37
C HIS A 62 10.15 -34.28 -6.68
N HIS A 63 8.94 -34.80 -6.38
CA HIS A 63 8.73 -35.99 -5.57
C HIS A 63 9.38 -35.86 -4.18
N ASP A 64 9.22 -34.70 -3.56
CA ASP A 64 9.68 -34.47 -2.18
C ASP A 64 8.96 -35.41 -1.22
N ALA A 65 9.64 -35.83 -0.15
CA ALA A 65 9.14 -36.80 0.80
C ALA A 65 8.06 -36.22 1.73
N LEU A 66 8.16 -34.93 2.05
CA LEU A 66 7.23 -34.23 2.93
C LEU A 66 7.32 -32.71 2.68
N VAL A 67 6.17 -32.03 2.74
CA VAL A 67 6.10 -30.58 2.90
C VAL A 67 5.71 -30.26 4.34
N VAL A 68 6.50 -29.45 5.03
CA VAL A 68 6.20 -28.96 6.38
C VAL A 68 5.85 -27.47 6.29
N PHE A 69 4.64 -27.09 6.65
CA PHE A 69 4.32 -25.69 6.89
C PHE A 69 4.66 -25.33 8.33
N GLU A 70 5.71 -24.54 8.53
CA GLU A 70 6.03 -23.94 9.84
C GLU A 70 5.31 -22.60 9.95
N ILE A 71 4.36 -22.49 10.88
CA ILE A 71 3.38 -21.42 10.92
C ILE A 71 3.39 -20.68 12.26
N ASP A 72 3.49 -19.36 12.19
CA ASP A 72 3.10 -18.44 13.26
C ASP A 72 2.13 -17.39 12.68
N SER A 73 0.84 -17.59 12.90
CA SER A 73 -0.19 -16.80 12.23
C SER A 73 -1.46 -16.62 13.05
N LEU A 74 -1.93 -15.37 13.08
CA LEU A 74 -3.25 -14.98 13.57
C LEU A 74 -4.39 -15.32 12.56
N GLY A 75 -4.10 -16.12 11.54
CA GLY A 75 -5.02 -16.45 10.45
C GLY A 75 -5.01 -15.42 9.31
N GLY A 76 -5.97 -15.53 8.39
CA GLY A 76 -6.08 -14.66 7.21
C GLY A 76 -6.97 -15.28 6.13
N LEU A 77 -7.36 -14.44 5.15
CA LEU A 77 -8.36 -14.65 4.09
C LEU A 77 -9.71 -15.22 4.58
N LYS A 78 -10.80 -14.56 4.15
CA LYS A 78 -12.15 -15.10 4.28
C LYS A 78 -12.22 -16.54 3.74
N ILE A 79 -12.85 -17.43 4.51
CA ILE A 79 -13.57 -18.55 3.93
C ILE A 79 -14.68 -17.91 3.09
N SER A 80 -14.74 -18.23 1.79
CA SER A 80 -15.69 -17.63 0.86
C SER A 80 -17.10 -17.56 1.45
N ASP A 81 -17.86 -16.51 1.14
CA ASP A 81 -19.25 -16.33 1.59
C ASP A 81 -20.19 -17.50 1.14
N ASP A 82 -19.69 -18.40 0.28
CA ASP A 82 -20.29 -19.61 -0.32
C ASP A 82 -20.05 -20.92 0.48
N GLN A 83 -19.51 -20.89 1.71
CA GLN A 83 -19.22 -22.12 2.49
C GLN A 83 -18.23 -23.11 1.83
N THR A 84 -17.55 -22.71 0.75
CA THR A 84 -16.55 -23.55 0.09
C THR A 84 -15.22 -23.49 0.84
N LEU A 85 -14.57 -24.66 0.99
CA LEU A 85 -13.24 -24.76 1.58
C LEU A 85 -12.28 -23.79 0.87
N PRO A 86 -11.46 -23.03 1.62
CA PRO A 86 -10.45 -22.16 1.03
C PRO A 86 -9.57 -22.93 0.03
N PRO A 87 -9.20 -22.33 -1.12
CA PRO A 87 -8.40 -23.00 -2.14
C PRO A 87 -7.14 -23.68 -1.61
N LEU A 88 -6.45 -23.06 -0.64
CA LEU A 88 -5.28 -23.62 0.02
C LEU A 88 -5.62 -24.89 0.82
N VAL A 89 -6.69 -24.89 1.61
CA VAL A 89 -7.12 -26.06 2.41
C VAL A 89 -7.51 -27.21 1.50
N ARG A 90 -8.27 -26.93 0.44
CA ARG A 90 -8.62 -27.92 -0.57
C ARG A 90 -7.36 -28.52 -1.20
N ARG A 91 -6.38 -27.67 -1.54
CA ARG A 91 -5.11 -28.10 -2.11
C ARG A 91 -4.30 -28.99 -1.18
N ILE A 92 -4.28 -28.69 0.12
CA ILE A 92 -3.62 -29.51 1.16
C ILE A 92 -4.28 -30.88 1.24
N ARG A 93 -5.62 -30.93 1.28
CA ARG A 93 -6.39 -32.18 1.33
C ARG A 93 -6.14 -33.06 0.10
N GLU A 94 -6.04 -32.46 -1.08
CA GLU A 94 -5.89 -33.13 -2.37
C GLU A 94 -4.42 -33.35 -2.79
N ALA A 95 -3.47 -33.08 -1.88
CA ALA A 95 -2.06 -33.23 -2.16
C ALA A 95 -1.65 -34.70 -2.37
N LYS A 96 -0.79 -34.92 -3.35
CA LYS A 96 -0.16 -36.23 -3.64
C LYS A 96 1.10 -36.47 -2.83
N VAL A 97 1.68 -35.41 -2.27
CA VAL A 97 2.78 -35.46 -1.31
C VAL A 97 2.23 -35.35 0.11
N PRO A 98 2.86 -36.01 1.10
CA PRO A 98 2.54 -35.79 2.51
C PRO A 98 2.71 -34.32 2.90
N ILE A 99 1.78 -33.81 3.72
CA ILE A 99 1.84 -32.44 4.26
C ILE A 99 1.75 -32.49 5.78
N ALA A 100 2.73 -31.90 6.45
CA ALA A 100 2.69 -31.61 7.87
C ALA A 100 2.48 -30.11 8.14
N VAL A 101 1.78 -29.80 9.22
CA VAL A 101 1.67 -28.43 9.76
C VAL A 101 2.34 -28.41 11.13
N HIS A 102 3.25 -27.47 11.36
CA HIS A 102 3.90 -27.23 12.63
C HIS A 102 3.65 -25.80 13.08
N VAL A 103 3.08 -25.62 14.28
CA VAL A 103 2.87 -24.30 14.88
C VAL A 103 4.05 -24.00 15.80
N GLY A 104 4.99 -23.17 15.34
CA GLY A 104 6.28 -22.94 15.98
C GLY A 104 6.99 -21.73 15.36
N PRO A 105 8.21 -21.37 15.82
CA PRO A 105 9.06 -22.12 16.76
C PRO A 105 8.91 -21.75 18.25
N ARG A 106 8.44 -20.54 18.61
CA ARG A 106 8.22 -20.14 20.02
C ARG A 106 7.01 -19.23 20.16
N ALA A 107 6.15 -19.54 21.12
CA ALA A 107 4.93 -18.78 21.42
C ALA A 107 4.02 -18.53 20.19
N ALA A 108 4.16 -19.39 19.17
CA ALA A 108 3.48 -19.25 17.90
C ALA A 108 1.97 -19.44 18.06
N ARG A 109 1.22 -18.75 17.22
CA ARG A 109 -0.24 -18.78 17.23
C ARG A 109 -0.77 -19.51 16.01
N ALA A 110 -1.86 -20.23 16.22
CA ALA A 110 -2.62 -20.87 15.16
C ALA A 110 -4.10 -20.53 15.29
N GLU A 111 -4.53 -19.55 14.49
CA GLU A 111 -5.92 -19.08 14.49
C GLU A 111 -6.52 -19.18 13.08
N GLY A 112 -7.84 -19.24 12.99
CA GLY A 112 -8.55 -19.16 11.72
C GLY A 112 -8.17 -20.24 10.71
N LEU A 113 -7.74 -19.80 9.52
CA LEU A 113 -7.33 -20.66 8.40
C LEU A 113 -6.27 -21.70 8.79
N VAL A 114 -5.41 -21.40 9.76
CA VAL A 114 -4.36 -22.32 10.23
C VAL A 114 -4.97 -23.59 10.82
N LEU A 115 -6.10 -23.49 11.52
CA LEU A 115 -6.77 -24.66 12.08
C LEU A 115 -7.34 -25.56 10.98
N TYR A 116 -7.85 -24.99 9.90
CA TYR A 116 -8.29 -25.78 8.73
C TYR A 116 -7.10 -26.41 7.99
N MET A 117 -5.97 -25.70 7.89
CA MET A 117 -4.75 -26.28 7.34
C MET A 117 -4.28 -27.46 8.18
N ALA A 118 -4.23 -27.29 9.51
CA ALA A 118 -3.87 -28.34 10.45
C ALA A 118 -4.84 -29.52 10.36
N ALA A 119 -6.15 -29.30 10.30
CA ALA A 119 -7.16 -30.35 10.17
C ALA A 119 -7.10 -31.08 8.82
N ALA A 120 -6.72 -30.40 7.73
CA ALA A 120 -6.57 -31.00 6.41
C ALA A 120 -5.20 -31.67 6.18
N ALA A 121 -4.20 -31.37 7.01
CA ALA A 121 -2.86 -31.94 6.90
C ALA A 121 -2.82 -33.42 7.28
N ASN A 122 -1.81 -34.13 6.78
CA ASN A 122 -1.52 -35.51 7.17
C ASN A 122 -1.08 -35.60 8.63
N VAL A 123 -0.32 -34.61 9.07
CA VAL A 123 0.24 -34.52 10.41
C VAL A 123 0.13 -33.06 10.87
N ALA A 124 -0.28 -32.83 12.10
CA ALA A 124 -0.32 -31.53 12.73
C ALA A 124 0.39 -31.57 14.08
N SER A 125 1.32 -30.65 14.30
CA SER A 125 2.03 -30.49 15.57
C SER A 125 2.09 -29.05 16.05
N ILE A 126 2.27 -28.87 17.35
CA ILE A 126 2.31 -27.54 17.98
C ILE A 126 3.45 -27.45 18.99
N GLY A 127 4.12 -26.29 19.02
CA GLY A 127 5.17 -25.94 19.97
C GLY A 127 4.64 -25.93 21.42
N PRO A 128 5.47 -26.27 22.44
CA PRO A 128 5.04 -26.32 23.85
C PRO A 128 4.44 -25.02 24.39
N SER A 129 4.89 -23.87 23.88
CA SER A 129 4.39 -22.54 24.23
C SER A 129 3.37 -21.99 23.22
N GLY A 130 2.97 -22.80 22.24
CA GLY A 130 2.01 -22.42 21.21
C GLY A 130 0.57 -22.36 21.75
N HIS A 131 -0.23 -21.52 21.12
CA HIS A 131 -1.65 -21.37 21.44
C HIS A 131 -2.47 -21.42 20.16
N ILE A 132 -3.67 -22.00 20.27
CA ILE A 132 -4.65 -21.98 19.20
C ILE A 132 -5.77 -21.03 19.55
N GLY A 133 -6.22 -20.27 18.56
CA GLY A 133 -7.35 -19.36 18.69
C GLY A 133 -8.65 -20.00 18.17
N PRO A 134 -9.73 -19.21 18.06
CA PRO A 134 -10.93 -19.68 17.38
C PRO A 134 -10.60 -20.07 15.91
N PRO A 135 -11.30 -21.05 15.32
CA PRO A 135 -11.11 -21.43 13.92
C PRO A 135 -11.74 -20.43 12.97
N HIS A 136 -12.47 -19.43 13.46
CA HIS A 136 -12.89 -18.34 12.63
C HIS A 136 -11.63 -17.62 12.13
N PRO A 137 -11.47 -17.44 10.82
CA PRO A 137 -10.55 -16.44 10.32
C PRO A 137 -10.81 -15.14 11.08
N ILE A 138 -9.78 -14.34 11.30
CA ILE A 138 -10.00 -12.91 11.51
C ILE A 138 -10.67 -12.42 10.22
N ASP A 139 -12.00 -12.52 10.17
CA ASP A 139 -12.79 -11.94 9.12
C ASP A 139 -12.80 -10.46 9.46
N PHE A 140 -11.77 -9.80 8.97
CA PHE A 140 -11.76 -8.59 8.20
C PHE A 140 -13.13 -7.96 7.78
N GLY A 141 -14.32 -8.43 8.13
CA GLY A 141 -15.58 -7.69 7.91
C GLY A 141 -16.70 -7.88 8.93
N LYS A 142 -16.62 -8.85 9.87
CA LYS A 142 -17.71 -9.15 10.81
C LYS A 142 -17.15 -9.68 12.12
N THR A 143 -17.60 -9.12 13.25
CA THR A 143 -17.54 -9.83 14.55
C THR A 143 -18.48 -11.03 14.45
N SER A 144 -18.00 -12.14 13.89
CA SER A 144 -18.79 -13.34 13.75
C SER A 144 -18.78 -14.08 15.08
N VAL A 145 -19.94 -14.10 15.73
CA VAL A 145 -20.33 -15.19 16.61
C VAL A 145 -20.05 -16.50 15.87
N PRO A 146 -19.49 -17.52 16.53
CA PRO A 146 -19.22 -18.78 15.88
C PRO A 146 -20.41 -19.35 15.15
N ARG A 147 -20.24 -19.64 13.85
CA ARG A 147 -21.23 -20.39 13.09
C ARG A 147 -21.04 -21.88 13.36
N PRO A 148 -22.06 -22.62 13.81
CA PRO A 148 -21.99 -24.07 14.00
C PRO A 148 -21.44 -24.82 12.78
N ASP A 149 -21.75 -24.33 11.58
CA ASP A 149 -21.32 -24.89 10.29
C ASP A 149 -19.79 -24.92 10.12
N GLU A 150 -19.08 -23.96 10.69
CA GLU A 150 -17.61 -23.85 10.56
C GLU A 150 -16.89 -24.88 11.43
N LEU A 151 -17.41 -25.16 12.64
CA LEU A 151 -16.92 -26.25 13.47
C LEU A 151 -17.14 -27.61 12.80
N ALA A 152 -18.33 -27.78 12.20
CA ALA A 152 -18.67 -28.99 11.48
C ALA A 152 -17.73 -29.22 10.30
N ALA A 153 -17.40 -28.17 9.53
CA ALA A 153 -16.44 -28.25 8.43
C ALA A 153 -15.03 -28.63 8.92
N LEU A 154 -14.58 -28.04 10.04
CA LEU A 154 -13.29 -28.37 10.63
C LEU A 154 -13.23 -29.83 11.12
N ARG A 155 -14.29 -30.30 11.78
CA ARG A 155 -14.44 -31.70 12.20
C ARG A 155 -14.42 -32.65 11.01
N ALA A 156 -15.18 -32.35 9.96
CA ALA A 156 -15.21 -33.17 8.76
C ALA A 156 -13.83 -33.29 8.08
N LEU A 157 -13.01 -32.22 8.11
CA LEU A 157 -11.63 -32.28 7.64
C LEU A 157 -10.76 -33.18 8.52
N ALA A 158 -10.85 -33.01 9.85
CA ALA A 158 -10.09 -33.79 10.80
C ALA A 158 -10.45 -35.29 10.73
N GLU A 159 -11.74 -35.62 10.60
CA GLU A 159 -12.24 -36.99 10.46
C GLU A 159 -11.69 -37.65 9.18
N GLY A 160 -11.60 -36.90 8.08
CA GLY A 160 -10.93 -37.34 6.86
C GLY A 160 -9.42 -37.60 7.02
N ARG A 161 -8.84 -37.24 8.17
CA ARG A 161 -7.46 -37.47 8.58
C ARG A 161 -7.37 -38.31 9.86
N GLU A 162 -8.40 -39.08 10.17
CA GLU A 162 -8.46 -39.98 11.34
C GLU A 162 -8.32 -39.27 12.70
N ARG A 163 -8.59 -37.96 12.73
CA ARG A 163 -8.63 -37.14 13.96
C ARG A 163 -10.06 -36.77 14.32
N SER A 164 -10.37 -36.77 15.61
CA SER A 164 -11.68 -36.34 16.12
C SER A 164 -11.52 -35.11 17.02
N ILE A 165 -12.16 -34.01 16.62
CA ILE A 165 -12.18 -32.77 17.41
C ILE A 165 -13.34 -32.81 18.40
N THR A 166 -13.00 -32.93 19.69
CA THR A 166 -13.96 -33.25 20.77
C THR A 166 -14.57 -32.03 21.47
N THR A 167 -14.07 -30.82 21.21
CA THR A 167 -14.58 -29.62 21.87
C THR A 167 -15.71 -28.96 21.09
N ASP A 168 -16.73 -28.48 21.80
CA ASP A 168 -17.84 -27.67 21.27
C ASP A 168 -17.60 -26.17 21.45
N SER A 169 -16.51 -25.78 22.13
CA SER A 169 -16.26 -24.40 22.53
C SER A 169 -15.06 -23.80 21.80
N PHE A 170 -15.25 -22.59 21.28
CA PHE A 170 -14.17 -21.78 20.72
C PHE A 170 -13.57 -20.87 21.78
N ARG A 171 -12.55 -21.38 22.46
CA ARG A 171 -11.71 -20.62 23.38
C ARG A 171 -10.25 -20.79 22.99
N VAL A 172 -9.41 -19.89 23.46
CA VAL A 172 -7.96 -20.02 23.28
C VAL A 172 -7.50 -21.24 24.08
N LEU A 173 -6.82 -22.18 23.42
CA LEU A 173 -6.29 -23.40 24.04
C LEU A 173 -4.76 -23.39 23.95
N GLY A 174 -4.08 -23.79 25.01
CA GLY A 174 -2.64 -24.04 24.98
C GLY A 174 -2.31 -25.35 24.27
N ALA A 175 -1.04 -25.55 23.89
CA ALA A 175 -0.56 -26.72 23.13
C ALA A 175 -1.10 -28.09 23.61
N ASN A 176 -0.96 -28.40 24.91
CA ASN A 176 -1.42 -29.67 25.48
C ASN A 176 -2.95 -29.83 25.45
N GLU A 177 -3.69 -28.73 25.56
CA GLU A 177 -5.15 -28.76 25.47
C GLU A 177 -5.61 -28.90 24.02
N ALA A 178 -4.93 -28.26 23.08
CA ALA A 178 -5.18 -28.38 21.65
C ALA A 178 -5.00 -29.83 21.15
N VAL A 179 -3.96 -30.53 21.61
CA VAL A 179 -3.74 -31.95 21.29
C VAL A 179 -4.82 -32.83 21.93
N ARG A 180 -5.14 -32.64 23.21
CA ARG A 180 -6.23 -33.40 23.88
C ARG A 180 -7.60 -33.18 23.23
N ALA A 181 -7.85 -31.99 22.70
CA ALA A 181 -9.08 -31.65 22.00
C ALA A 181 -9.09 -32.14 20.53
N GLY A 182 -8.00 -32.72 20.03
CA GLY A 182 -7.91 -33.33 18.70
C GLY A 182 -7.56 -32.36 17.56
N TYR A 183 -7.15 -31.12 17.85
CA TYR A 183 -6.74 -30.16 16.81
C TYR A 183 -5.36 -30.51 16.21
N PHE A 184 -4.47 -31.08 17.03
CA PHE A 184 -3.09 -31.44 16.68
C PHE A 184 -2.80 -32.86 17.17
N ASP A 185 -1.89 -33.56 16.49
CA ASP A 185 -1.51 -34.94 16.82
C ASP A 185 -0.57 -34.99 18.03
N PHE A 186 0.37 -34.05 18.13
CA PHE A 186 1.36 -34.03 19.20
C PHE A 186 1.98 -32.65 19.43
N VAL A 187 2.59 -32.50 20.61
CA VAL A 187 3.39 -31.33 20.97
C VAL A 187 4.85 -31.62 20.66
N THR A 188 5.49 -30.80 19.81
CA THR A 188 6.91 -30.91 19.45
C THR A 188 7.59 -29.55 19.56
N PRO A 189 8.82 -29.45 20.11
CA PRO A 189 9.53 -28.16 20.24
C PRO A 189 9.98 -27.55 18.91
N SER A 190 10.21 -28.36 17.88
CA SER A 190 10.73 -27.91 16.59
C SER A 190 10.27 -28.81 15.44
N VAL A 191 10.53 -28.36 14.20
CA VAL A 191 10.37 -29.17 13.00
C VAL A 191 11.25 -30.43 13.07
N ALA A 192 12.47 -30.34 13.62
CA ALA A 192 13.36 -31.51 13.74
C ALA A 192 12.75 -32.61 14.63
N ASP A 193 12.19 -32.24 15.79
CA ASP A 193 11.51 -33.17 16.70
C ASP A 193 10.24 -33.77 16.06
N LEU A 194 9.53 -32.98 15.25
CA LEU A 194 8.40 -33.46 14.44
C LEU A 194 8.85 -34.53 13.45
N LEU A 195 9.94 -34.29 12.70
CA LEU A 195 10.44 -35.24 11.70
C LEU A 195 10.87 -36.57 12.34
N GLU A 196 11.55 -36.52 13.47
CA GLU A 196 11.93 -37.72 14.23
C GLU A 196 10.69 -38.48 14.73
N ARG A 197 9.64 -37.76 15.14
CA ARG A 197 8.42 -38.36 15.68
C ARG A 197 7.58 -39.09 14.64
N ILE A 198 7.62 -38.64 13.38
CA ILE A 198 6.79 -39.18 12.29
C ILE A 198 7.52 -40.14 11.37
N ASP A 199 8.84 -40.33 11.57
CA ASP A 199 9.60 -41.29 10.78
C ASP A 199 9.01 -42.71 10.96
N GLY A 200 8.80 -43.41 9.84
CA GLY A 200 8.15 -44.71 9.78
C GLY A 200 6.61 -44.69 9.79
N GLN A 201 5.95 -43.54 9.99
CA GLN A 201 4.48 -43.47 9.94
C GLN A 201 3.97 -43.58 8.50
N THR A 202 2.82 -44.23 8.32
CA THR A 202 2.12 -44.27 7.03
C THR A 202 0.96 -43.28 7.06
N VAL A 203 0.93 -42.37 6.10
CA VAL A 203 -0.08 -41.31 6.02
C VAL A 203 -0.87 -41.38 4.70
N PRO A 204 -2.19 -41.10 4.72
CA PRO A 204 -3.02 -41.17 3.52
C PRO A 204 -2.81 -39.94 2.61
N THR A 205 -2.45 -40.11 1.34
CA THR A 205 -2.38 -39.00 0.37
C THR A 205 -3.37 -39.22 -0.78
N ALA A 206 -3.58 -38.20 -1.62
CA ALA A 206 -4.41 -38.35 -2.81
C ALA A 206 -3.82 -39.33 -3.84
N ALA A 207 -2.52 -39.66 -3.75
CA ALA A 207 -1.87 -40.69 -4.57
C ALA A 207 -1.93 -42.10 -3.93
N GLY A 208 -2.46 -42.23 -2.71
CA GLY A 208 -2.46 -43.45 -1.92
C GLY A 208 -1.71 -43.30 -0.59
N PRO A 209 -1.66 -44.35 0.25
CA PRO A 209 -0.88 -44.33 1.48
C PRO A 209 0.62 -44.20 1.17
N VAL A 210 1.31 -43.30 1.88
CA VAL A 210 2.75 -43.07 1.76
C VAL A 210 3.39 -43.29 3.13
N THR A 211 4.41 -44.14 3.19
CA THR A 211 5.22 -44.31 4.41
C THR A 211 6.33 -43.25 4.42
N LEU A 212 6.34 -42.47 5.48
CA LEU A 212 7.34 -41.45 5.76
C LEU A 212 8.65 -42.15 6.14
N HIS A 213 9.69 -41.94 5.36
CA HIS A 213 11.04 -42.43 5.66
C HIS A 213 12.03 -41.28 5.53
N MET A 214 12.48 -40.76 6.67
CA MET A 214 13.27 -39.54 6.77
C MET A 214 14.43 -39.69 7.78
N PRO A 215 15.36 -40.63 7.55
CA PRO A 215 16.49 -40.83 8.45
C PRO A 215 17.35 -39.56 8.56
N SER A 216 17.59 -39.10 9.78
CA SER A 216 18.19 -37.79 10.09
C SER A 216 19.56 -37.54 9.45
N ASN A 217 20.27 -38.58 9.03
CA ASN A 217 21.60 -38.49 8.40
C ASN A 217 21.55 -38.36 6.86
N GLN A 218 20.40 -38.57 6.22
CA GLN A 218 20.23 -38.50 4.76
C GLN A 218 19.13 -37.52 4.33
N THR A 219 18.25 -37.12 5.25
CA THR A 219 17.19 -36.15 4.98
C THR A 219 17.76 -34.78 4.66
N ILE A 220 17.35 -34.23 3.51
CA ILE A 220 17.73 -32.88 3.10
C ILE A 220 16.58 -31.94 3.43
N ILE A 221 16.81 -31.06 4.41
CA ILE A 221 15.84 -30.04 4.80
C ILE A 221 16.07 -28.79 3.95
N ARG A 222 15.11 -28.46 3.09
CA ARG A 222 15.10 -27.23 2.28
C ARG A 222 14.18 -26.22 2.95
N PHE A 223 14.71 -25.05 3.28
CA PHE A 223 13.90 -23.94 3.78
C PHE A 223 13.44 -23.07 2.60
N SER A 224 12.14 -23.01 2.41
CA SER A 224 11.52 -22.24 1.34
C SER A 224 10.81 -21.03 1.94
N GLN A 225 11.33 -19.84 1.61
CA GLN A 225 10.70 -18.57 1.99
C GLN A 225 10.11 -17.85 0.77
N PRO A 226 9.07 -17.01 0.95
CA PRO A 226 8.53 -16.21 -0.13
C PRO A 226 9.61 -15.34 -0.77
N GLY A 227 9.65 -15.30 -2.10
CA GLY A 227 10.58 -14.45 -2.85
C GLY A 227 10.36 -12.95 -2.57
N PRO A 228 11.32 -12.08 -2.95
CA PRO A 228 11.32 -10.66 -2.57
C PRO A 228 10.07 -9.90 -3.04
N ILE A 229 9.59 -10.19 -4.26
CA ILE A 229 8.37 -9.58 -4.80
C ILE A 229 7.16 -9.96 -3.93
N ARG A 230 7.05 -11.23 -3.49
CA ARG A 230 5.93 -11.67 -2.65
C ARG A 230 5.98 -11.07 -1.25
N ARG A 231 7.17 -10.92 -0.67
CA ARG A 231 7.35 -10.19 0.60
C ARG A 231 6.91 -8.73 0.48
N LEU A 232 7.28 -8.07 -0.63
CA LEU A 232 6.81 -6.72 -0.92
C LEU A 232 5.29 -6.68 -1.07
N LEU A 233 4.70 -7.63 -1.79
CA LEU A 233 3.24 -7.72 -1.95
C LEU A 233 2.52 -7.97 -0.61
N HIS A 234 3.08 -8.81 0.25
CA HIS A 234 2.58 -9.09 1.60
C HIS A 234 2.64 -7.84 2.50
N THR A 235 3.58 -6.93 2.24
CA THR A 235 3.68 -5.65 2.95
C THR A 235 2.42 -4.79 2.74
N PHE A 236 1.73 -4.93 1.59
CA PHE A 236 0.45 -4.27 1.32
C PHE A 236 -0.76 -4.93 2.01
N ALA A 237 -0.58 -6.08 2.67
CA ALA A 237 -1.59 -6.64 3.58
C ALA A 237 -1.60 -5.94 4.96
N ASN A 238 -0.75 -4.93 5.17
CA ASN A 238 -0.78 -4.09 6.36
C ASN A 238 -1.72 -2.89 6.18
N PRO A 239 -2.86 -2.81 6.90
CA PRO A 239 -3.82 -1.72 6.74
C PRO A 239 -3.29 -0.36 7.16
N THR A 240 -2.33 -0.30 8.10
CA THR A 240 -1.67 0.95 8.49
C THR A 240 -0.90 1.54 7.31
N LEU A 241 -0.13 0.72 6.60
CA LEU A 241 0.62 1.17 5.44
C LEU A 241 -0.31 1.63 4.31
N VAL A 242 -1.32 0.83 3.97
CA VAL A 242 -2.28 1.17 2.91
C VAL A 242 -3.03 2.46 3.23
N TYR A 243 -3.39 2.68 4.49
CA TYR A 243 -4.00 3.92 4.96
C TYR A 243 -3.04 5.12 4.86
N LEU A 244 -1.78 4.97 5.29
CA LEU A 244 -0.78 6.04 5.14
C LEU A 244 -0.54 6.40 3.68
N MET A 245 -0.44 5.41 2.80
CA MET A 245 -0.30 5.61 1.36
C MET A 245 -1.54 6.28 0.75
N LEU A 246 -2.74 5.94 1.23
CA LEU A 246 -3.99 6.55 0.79
C LEU A 246 -4.02 8.05 1.14
N ILE A 247 -3.74 8.39 2.41
CA ILE A 247 -3.73 9.78 2.89
C ILE A 247 -2.60 10.55 2.19
N ALA A 248 -1.38 10.04 2.20
CA ALA A 248 -0.24 10.72 1.58
C ALA A 248 -0.43 10.89 0.06
N GLY A 249 -0.92 9.85 -0.63
CA GLY A 249 -1.20 9.89 -2.06
C GLY A 249 -2.27 10.91 -2.41
N ALA A 250 -3.38 10.93 -1.66
CA ALA A 250 -4.44 11.91 -1.87
C ALA A 250 -3.98 13.35 -1.57
N LEU A 251 -3.22 13.55 -0.49
CA LEU A 251 -2.65 14.87 -0.17
C LEU A 251 -1.66 15.34 -1.23
N LEU A 252 -0.79 14.47 -1.77
CA LEU A 252 0.13 14.85 -2.85
C LEU A 252 -0.60 15.24 -4.15
N VAL A 253 -1.68 14.52 -4.49
CA VAL A 253 -2.52 14.88 -5.64
C VAL A 253 -3.19 16.23 -5.43
N VAL A 254 -3.78 16.47 -4.25
CA VAL A 254 -4.37 17.77 -3.92
C VAL A 254 -3.31 18.87 -3.98
N PHE A 255 -2.12 18.64 -3.42
CA PHE A 255 -1.03 19.60 -3.42
C PHE A 255 -0.59 19.98 -4.84
N GLU A 256 -0.45 19.00 -5.73
CA GLU A 256 -0.12 19.24 -7.15
C GLU A 256 -1.16 20.12 -7.85
N LEU A 257 -2.45 19.97 -7.54
CA LEU A 257 -3.52 20.79 -8.16
C LEU A 257 -3.41 22.28 -7.82
N PHE A 258 -2.77 22.63 -6.70
CA PHE A 258 -2.64 24.02 -6.26
C PHE A 258 -1.24 24.62 -6.49
N GLN A 259 -0.23 23.81 -6.79
CA GLN A 259 1.12 24.30 -7.03
C GLN A 259 1.42 24.41 -8.53
N PRO A 260 1.78 25.59 -9.05
CA PRO A 260 2.36 25.69 -10.38
C PRO A 260 3.76 25.07 -10.35
N GLY A 261 3.94 23.93 -11.02
CA GLY A 261 5.21 23.22 -10.93
C GLY A 261 5.28 21.92 -11.72
N PHE A 262 6.39 21.22 -11.51
CA PHE A 262 6.67 19.92 -12.10
C PHE A 262 5.80 18.85 -11.43
N GLY A 263 5.11 18.03 -12.24
CA GLY A 263 4.16 16.96 -11.89
C GLY A 263 4.65 15.85 -10.95
N VAL A 264 5.75 16.06 -10.22
CA VAL A 264 6.38 15.06 -9.34
C VAL A 264 5.48 14.70 -8.18
N ALA A 265 4.78 15.67 -7.55
CA ALA A 265 3.87 15.36 -6.46
C ALA A 265 2.64 14.59 -6.99
N GLY A 266 2.10 15.00 -8.13
CA GLY A 266 1.00 14.30 -8.81
C GLY A 266 1.37 12.86 -9.22
N VAL A 267 2.53 12.65 -9.84
CA VAL A 267 3.01 11.31 -10.23
C VAL A 267 3.28 10.45 -9.00
N THR A 268 3.96 11.00 -7.98
CA THR A 268 4.22 10.27 -6.73
C THR A 268 2.92 9.92 -6.02
N GLY A 269 1.99 10.87 -5.94
CA GLY A 269 0.66 10.66 -5.37
C GLY A 269 -0.14 9.60 -6.14
N GLY A 270 -0.12 9.65 -7.47
CA GLY A 270 -0.72 8.63 -8.33
C GLY A 270 -0.14 7.23 -8.11
N LEU A 271 1.18 7.10 -8.00
CA LEU A 271 1.84 5.82 -7.70
C LEU A 271 1.45 5.29 -6.30
N LEU A 272 1.39 6.16 -5.28
CA LEU A 272 0.91 5.78 -3.96
C LEU A 272 -0.55 5.32 -4.01
N LEU A 273 -1.42 6.01 -4.74
CA LEU A 273 -2.82 5.64 -4.88
C LEU A 273 -3.02 4.33 -5.67
N LEU A 274 -2.19 4.05 -6.68
CA LEU A 274 -2.19 2.74 -7.37
C LEU A 274 -1.78 1.61 -6.42
N ALA A 275 -0.76 1.84 -5.60
CA ALA A 275 -0.34 0.87 -4.59
C ALA A 275 -1.39 0.69 -3.49
N THR A 276 -2.05 1.78 -3.06
CA THR A 276 -3.23 1.72 -2.19
C THR A 276 -4.33 0.88 -2.84
N ALA A 277 -4.65 1.10 -4.13
CA ALA A 277 -5.68 0.33 -4.82
C ALA A 277 -5.39 -1.18 -4.78
N TYR A 278 -4.13 -1.59 -5.00
CA TYR A 278 -3.72 -2.98 -4.81
C TYR A 278 -3.95 -3.46 -3.36
N GLY A 279 -3.49 -2.70 -2.37
CA GLY A 279 -3.70 -3.02 -0.95
C GLY A 279 -5.18 -3.18 -0.57
N LEU A 280 -6.07 -2.34 -1.12
CA LEU A 280 -7.52 -2.44 -0.91
C LEU A 280 -8.16 -3.66 -1.59
N THR A 281 -7.47 -4.33 -2.54
CA THR A 281 -7.95 -5.63 -3.08
C THR A 281 -7.65 -6.81 -2.16
N VAL A 282 -6.62 -6.66 -1.31
CA VAL A 282 -6.19 -7.67 -0.33
C VAL A 282 -6.89 -7.46 1.00
N LEU A 283 -7.04 -6.20 1.41
CA LEU A 283 -7.70 -5.78 2.62
C LEU A 283 -9.22 -5.68 2.43
N PRO A 284 -10.00 -5.86 3.49
CA PRO A 284 -11.46 -5.79 3.44
C PRO A 284 -11.99 -4.35 3.57
N ALA A 285 -11.49 -3.46 2.72
CA ALA A 285 -11.91 -2.07 2.80
C ALA A 285 -13.39 -1.92 2.50
N ARG A 286 -14.10 -1.10 3.29
CA ARG A 286 -15.46 -0.70 2.94
C ARG A 286 -15.43 0.45 1.95
N TRP A 287 -15.99 0.22 0.77
CA TRP A 287 -16.14 1.26 -0.27
C TRP A 287 -16.85 2.52 0.25
N PHE A 288 -17.84 2.36 1.14
CA PHE A 288 -18.50 3.51 1.76
C PHE A 288 -17.55 4.35 2.64
N GLY A 289 -16.70 3.71 3.45
CA GLY A 289 -15.70 4.40 4.26
C GLY A 289 -14.67 5.14 3.39
N LEU A 290 -14.24 4.50 2.29
CA LEU A 290 -13.36 5.12 1.30
C LEU A 290 -14.00 6.35 0.65
N LEU A 291 -15.26 6.25 0.21
CA LEU A 291 -15.99 7.37 -0.39
C LEU A 291 -16.12 8.55 0.57
N VAL A 292 -16.49 8.29 1.83
CA VAL A 292 -16.60 9.34 2.87
C VAL A 292 -15.25 9.99 3.15
N LEU A 293 -14.17 9.20 3.20
CA LEU A 293 -12.81 9.69 3.40
C LEU A 293 -12.37 10.60 2.25
N CYS A 294 -12.54 10.15 1.01
CA CYS A 294 -12.20 10.93 -0.19
C CYS A 294 -13.05 12.21 -0.29
N ALA A 295 -14.36 12.12 -0.02
CA ALA A 295 -15.24 13.28 0.02
C ALA A 295 -14.79 14.28 1.09
N GLY A 296 -14.39 13.80 2.28
CA GLY A 296 -13.82 14.63 3.33
C GLY A 296 -12.57 15.38 2.87
N LEU A 297 -11.61 14.68 2.25
CA LEU A 297 -10.39 15.30 1.72
C LEU A 297 -10.67 16.34 0.63
N VAL A 298 -11.59 16.04 -0.30
CA VAL A 298 -12.01 17.00 -1.33
C VAL A 298 -12.70 18.22 -0.70
N LEU A 299 -13.57 18.01 0.28
CA LEU A 299 -14.29 19.10 0.92
C LEU A 299 -13.37 20.07 1.65
N LEU A 300 -12.28 19.56 2.24
CA LEU A 300 -11.25 20.41 2.82
C LEU A 300 -10.67 21.40 1.77
N THR A 301 -10.59 21.02 0.48
CA THR A 301 -10.08 21.90 -0.59
C THR A 301 -11.02 23.03 -0.99
N VAL A 302 -12.30 22.97 -0.63
CA VAL A 302 -13.30 23.97 -1.04
C VAL A 302 -13.04 25.33 -0.40
N ASP A 303 -12.59 25.35 0.86
CA ASP A 303 -12.29 26.60 1.58
C ASP A 303 -11.16 27.41 0.93
N VAL A 304 -10.26 26.73 0.20
CA VAL A 304 -9.21 27.37 -0.61
C VAL A 304 -9.83 28.18 -1.76
N ALA A 305 -10.94 27.71 -2.35
CA ALA A 305 -11.64 28.45 -3.40
C ALA A 305 -12.39 29.67 -2.82
N LEU A 306 -12.90 29.55 -1.59
CA LEU A 306 -13.72 30.54 -0.91
C LEU A 306 -12.92 31.61 -0.12
N ASP A 307 -11.60 31.44 0.04
CA ASP A 307 -10.70 32.31 0.84
C ASP A 307 -11.19 32.53 2.29
N ALA A 308 -11.89 31.54 2.85
CA ALA A 308 -12.40 31.56 4.22
C ALA A 308 -12.32 30.15 4.82
N ILE A 309 -11.87 30.04 6.08
CA ILE A 309 -12.06 28.82 6.85
C ILE A 309 -13.52 28.80 7.29
N ALA A 310 -14.29 27.87 6.74
CA ALA A 310 -15.73 27.86 6.89
C ALA A 310 -16.25 26.45 7.21
N ILE A 311 -17.56 26.27 7.08
CA ILE A 311 -18.28 25.01 7.27
C ILE A 311 -17.62 23.83 6.50
N PRO A 312 -17.06 24.00 5.28
CA PRO A 312 -16.38 22.91 4.57
C PRO A 312 -15.17 22.32 5.30
N THR A 313 -14.32 23.11 5.98
CA THR A 313 -13.22 22.54 6.79
C THR A 313 -13.73 21.65 7.92
N LEU A 314 -14.81 22.06 8.60
CA LEU A 314 -15.41 21.28 9.69
C LEU A 314 -15.99 19.96 9.16
N LEU A 315 -16.79 20.04 8.10
CA LEU A 315 -17.39 18.87 7.46
C LEU A 315 -16.34 17.95 6.82
N GLY A 316 -15.28 18.52 6.22
CA GLY A 316 -14.19 17.78 5.63
C GLY A 316 -13.39 17.02 6.69
N THR A 317 -13.09 17.67 7.82
CA THR A 317 -12.42 17.03 8.96
C THR A 317 -13.28 15.90 9.54
N ALA A 318 -14.57 16.14 9.75
CA ALA A 318 -15.51 15.12 10.20
C ALA A 318 -15.59 13.96 9.18
N GLY A 319 -15.57 14.26 7.89
CA GLY A 319 -15.52 13.27 6.80
C GLY A 319 -14.24 12.44 6.82
N VAL A 320 -13.07 13.05 7.03
CA VAL A 320 -11.80 12.31 7.16
C VAL A 320 -11.82 11.40 8.38
N VAL A 321 -12.25 11.89 9.54
CA VAL A 321 -12.35 11.08 10.76
C VAL A 321 -13.32 9.92 10.56
N THR A 322 -14.55 10.21 10.11
CA THR A 322 -15.61 9.21 9.93
C THR A 322 -15.23 8.20 8.85
N GLY A 323 -14.71 8.67 7.72
CA GLY A 323 -14.22 7.81 6.63
C GLY A 323 -13.11 6.89 7.09
N SER A 324 -12.14 7.38 7.87
CA SER A 324 -11.04 6.58 8.42
C SER A 324 -11.52 5.50 9.39
N LEU A 325 -12.49 5.83 10.25
CA LEU A 325 -13.12 4.87 11.17
C LEU A 325 -13.95 3.82 10.44
N LEU A 326 -14.58 4.18 9.31
CA LEU A 326 -15.41 3.28 8.52
C LEU A 326 -14.63 2.45 7.50
N LEU A 327 -13.42 2.88 7.12
CA LEU A 327 -12.60 2.26 6.07
C LEU A 327 -12.27 0.80 6.41
N PHE A 328 -11.84 0.56 7.65
CA PHE A 328 -11.55 -0.77 8.19
C PHE A 328 -12.41 -1.03 9.45
N PRO A 329 -13.62 -1.58 9.28
CA PRO A 329 -14.64 -1.64 10.32
C PRO A 329 -14.38 -2.64 11.47
N ASN A 330 -13.24 -3.34 11.51
CA ASN A 330 -13.05 -4.49 12.40
C ASN A 330 -12.14 -4.19 13.59
N ASN A 331 -12.50 -4.80 14.72
CA ASN A 331 -11.85 -4.62 16.01
C ASN A 331 -10.74 -5.64 16.28
N ALA A 332 -10.41 -6.52 15.33
CA ALA A 332 -9.30 -7.45 15.49
C ALA A 332 -7.97 -6.67 15.42
N GLU A 333 -7.09 -6.94 16.39
CA GLU A 333 -5.82 -6.22 16.58
C GLU A 333 -4.91 -6.11 15.34
N PRO A 334 -4.93 -7.00 14.33
CA PRO A 334 -4.08 -6.82 13.14
C PRO A 334 -4.58 -5.73 12.17
N VAL A 335 -5.88 -5.40 12.21
CA VAL A 335 -6.57 -4.65 11.15
C VAL A 335 -6.96 -3.25 11.58
N ARG A 336 -7.11 -3.06 12.89
CA ARG A 336 -7.60 -1.83 13.48
C ARG A 336 -6.58 -0.71 13.29
N LEU A 337 -7.02 0.40 12.72
CA LEU A 337 -6.21 1.61 12.70
C LEU A 337 -6.09 2.16 14.13
N SER A 338 -4.87 2.50 14.52
CA SER A 338 -4.63 3.18 15.79
C SER A 338 -5.35 4.53 15.79
N PRO A 339 -6.09 4.91 16.86
CA PRO A 339 -6.69 6.24 16.96
C PRO A 339 -5.66 7.38 16.81
N TRP A 340 -4.42 7.15 17.25
CA TRP A 340 -3.30 8.08 17.07
C TRP A 340 -2.91 8.25 15.61
N LEU A 341 -2.95 7.18 14.81
CA LEU A 341 -2.70 7.22 13.38
C LEU A 341 -3.76 8.05 12.65
N ILE A 342 -5.03 7.90 13.03
CA ILE A 342 -6.13 8.72 12.50
C ILE A 342 -5.92 10.18 12.89
N GLY A 343 -5.59 10.47 14.16
CA GLY A 343 -5.27 11.82 14.62
C GLY A 343 -4.11 12.45 13.86
N PHE A 344 -3.03 11.70 13.61
CA PHE A 344 -1.90 12.15 12.80
C PHE A 344 -2.31 12.43 11.36
N ALA A 345 -3.10 11.56 10.73
CA ALA A 345 -3.58 11.77 9.36
C ALA A 345 -4.47 13.01 9.23
N VAL A 346 -5.34 13.25 10.21
CA VAL A 346 -6.16 14.48 10.28
C VAL A 346 -5.27 15.70 10.43
N ALA A 347 -4.31 15.66 11.37
CA ALA A 347 -3.36 16.75 11.56
C ALA A 347 -2.53 17.03 10.31
N ALA A 348 -2.00 15.99 9.66
CA ALA A 348 -1.25 16.11 8.40
C ALA A 348 -2.11 16.71 7.28
N SER A 349 -3.37 16.28 7.18
CA SER A 349 -4.33 16.83 6.21
C SER A 349 -4.57 18.31 6.45
N LEU A 350 -4.77 18.72 7.71
CA LEU A 350 -4.95 20.14 8.08
C LEU A 350 -3.68 20.97 7.89
N ILE A 351 -2.51 20.45 8.23
CA ILE A 351 -1.22 21.15 8.06
C ILE A 351 -0.95 21.41 6.57
N MET A 352 -1.32 20.47 5.69
CA MET A 352 -1.17 20.63 4.25
C MET A 352 -1.96 21.84 3.69
N PHE A 353 -3.00 22.31 4.39
CA PHE A 353 -3.72 23.53 3.98
C PHE A 353 -2.89 24.81 4.08
N ILE A 354 -1.89 24.86 4.96
CA ILE A 354 -1.05 26.06 5.15
C ILE A 354 -0.33 26.47 3.86
N PRO A 355 0.47 25.59 3.21
CA PRO A 355 1.13 25.94 1.96
C PRO A 355 0.14 26.19 0.82
N VAL A 356 -0.94 25.40 0.72
CA VAL A 356 -1.97 25.57 -0.33
C VAL A 356 -2.63 26.95 -0.23
N MET A 357 -3.07 27.35 0.96
CA MET A 357 -3.66 28.67 1.21
C MET A 357 -2.64 29.80 0.93
N THR A 358 -1.37 29.60 1.27
CA THR A 358 -0.30 30.56 1.00
C THR A 358 -0.10 30.77 -0.50
N VAL A 359 -0.07 29.69 -1.29
CA VAL A 359 0.09 29.75 -2.75
C VAL A 359 -1.12 30.42 -3.40
N VAL A 360 -2.35 30.02 -3.04
CA VAL A 360 -3.56 30.61 -3.62
C VAL A 360 -3.67 32.09 -3.29
N ARG A 361 -3.39 32.50 -2.04
CA ARG A 361 -3.36 33.92 -1.68
C ARG A 361 -2.28 34.70 -2.42
N ARG A 362 -1.09 34.13 -2.63
CA ARG A 362 -0.03 34.76 -3.44
C ARG A 362 -0.43 34.89 -4.90
N ALA A 363 -1.02 33.86 -5.49
CA ALA A 363 -1.50 33.88 -6.86
C ALA A 363 -2.65 34.87 -7.08
N ARG A 364 -3.50 35.07 -6.05
CA ARG A 364 -4.60 36.05 -6.07
C ARG A 364 -4.16 37.48 -5.75
N LYS A 365 -2.92 37.73 -5.33
CA LYS A 365 -2.41 39.11 -5.23
C LYS A 365 -2.14 39.62 -6.64
N PRO A 366 -2.91 40.59 -7.16
CA PRO A 366 -2.58 41.20 -8.44
C PRO A 366 -1.27 41.97 -8.27
N ILE A 367 -0.17 41.44 -8.80
CA ILE A 367 1.12 42.14 -8.93
C ILE A 367 0.90 43.51 -9.60
N ALA A 368 -0.09 43.57 -10.50
CA ALA A 368 -0.51 44.80 -11.16
C ALA A 368 -1.01 45.89 -10.19
N ALA A 369 -1.60 45.58 -9.04
CA ALA A 369 -2.13 46.61 -8.15
C ALA A 369 -1.04 47.32 -7.31
N SER A 370 0.04 46.61 -6.94
CA SER A 370 1.15 47.22 -6.20
C SER A 370 2.04 48.06 -7.12
N VAL A 371 2.36 47.59 -8.32
CA VAL A 371 3.14 48.36 -9.32
C VAL A 371 2.37 49.59 -9.79
N LYS A 372 1.04 49.49 -9.94
CA LYS A 372 0.17 50.62 -10.29
C LYS A 372 0.07 51.68 -9.19
N ALA A 373 0.21 51.33 -7.92
CA ALA A 373 0.15 52.31 -6.84
C ALA A 373 1.42 53.16 -6.74
N GLU A 374 2.58 52.58 -7.06
CA GLU A 374 3.89 53.24 -7.00
C GLU A 374 4.12 54.24 -8.14
N LEU A 375 3.49 54.01 -9.30
CA LEU A 375 3.55 54.91 -10.45
C LEU A 375 2.82 56.26 -10.23
N VAL A 376 1.98 56.39 -9.20
CA VAL A 376 1.25 57.65 -8.94
C VAL A 376 2.18 58.65 -8.24
N GLY A 377 2.40 59.80 -8.89
CA GLY A 377 3.37 60.81 -8.44
C GLY A 377 4.72 60.74 -9.17
N GLU A 378 4.99 59.67 -9.90
CA GLU A 378 6.22 59.52 -10.69
C GLU A 378 6.23 60.40 -11.94
N GLY A 379 7.44 60.81 -12.32
CA GLY A 379 7.71 61.60 -13.51
C GLY A 379 7.90 60.72 -14.76
N GLY A 380 7.40 61.18 -15.90
CA GLY A 380 7.57 60.50 -17.18
C GLY A 380 7.82 61.46 -18.33
N GLU A 381 8.23 60.91 -19.48
CA GLU A 381 8.49 61.66 -20.72
C GLU A 381 7.49 61.24 -21.80
N VAL A 382 6.87 62.21 -22.47
CA VAL A 382 5.94 61.95 -23.59
C VAL A 382 6.72 61.40 -24.78
N ARG A 383 6.38 60.19 -25.25
CA ARG A 383 7.01 59.53 -26.41
C ARG A 383 6.19 59.63 -27.69
N SER A 384 4.87 59.83 -27.58
CA SER A 384 4.01 60.18 -28.71
C SER A 384 3.17 61.40 -28.36
N VAL A 385 2.85 62.25 -29.33
CA VAL A 385 1.96 63.41 -29.12
C VAL A 385 0.71 62.97 -28.36
N LEU A 386 0.45 63.58 -27.21
CA LEU A 386 -0.67 63.27 -26.33
C LEU A 386 -1.84 64.18 -26.71
N ASN A 387 -2.91 63.66 -27.31
CA ASN A 387 -4.08 64.47 -27.72
C ASN A 387 -5.38 63.65 -27.91
N PRO A 388 -6.22 63.49 -26.88
CA PRO A 388 -5.92 63.55 -25.45
C PRO A 388 -5.17 62.30 -24.98
N GLU A 389 -5.05 61.27 -25.82
CA GLU A 389 -4.31 60.03 -25.55
C GLU A 389 -2.99 59.96 -26.32
N GLY A 390 -2.05 59.18 -25.79
CA GLY A 390 -0.79 58.85 -26.42
C GLY A 390 0.02 57.92 -25.51
N PHE A 391 1.34 57.94 -25.64
CA PHE A 391 2.26 57.11 -24.89
C PHE A 391 3.30 57.95 -24.13
N VAL A 392 3.56 57.55 -22.89
CA VAL A 392 4.55 58.15 -21.98
C VAL A 392 5.50 57.08 -21.49
N LEU A 393 6.76 57.42 -21.30
CA LEU A 393 7.76 56.57 -20.69
C LEU A 393 7.84 56.92 -19.20
N VAL A 394 7.48 56.00 -18.31
CA VAL A 394 7.55 56.15 -16.85
C VAL A 394 8.33 54.97 -16.30
N ASP A 395 9.35 55.24 -15.47
CA ASP A 395 10.25 54.23 -14.89
C ASP A 395 10.82 53.22 -15.92
N GLY A 396 11.16 53.71 -17.12
CA GLY A 396 11.73 52.89 -18.19
C GLY A 396 10.73 52.03 -18.99
N GLU A 397 9.44 52.05 -18.64
CA GLU A 397 8.38 51.34 -19.36
C GLU A 397 7.45 52.28 -20.14
N LEU A 398 6.98 51.85 -21.32
CA LEU A 398 6.08 52.62 -22.18
C LEU A 398 4.62 52.36 -21.82
N TRP A 399 3.92 53.38 -21.35
CA TRP A 399 2.53 53.32 -20.91
C TRP A 399 1.61 54.11 -21.82
N ARG A 400 0.38 53.60 -22.01
CA ARG A 400 -0.70 54.39 -22.61
C ARG A 400 -1.14 55.44 -21.58
N ALA A 401 -1.21 56.70 -21.99
CA ALA A 401 -1.59 57.79 -21.12
C ALA A 401 -2.65 58.69 -21.75
N ARG A 402 -3.40 59.38 -20.90
CA ARG A 402 -4.38 60.40 -21.25
C ARG A 402 -4.14 61.67 -20.44
N SER A 403 -4.21 62.83 -21.09
CA SER A 403 -4.13 64.12 -20.41
C SER A 403 -5.32 64.30 -19.48
N GLU A 404 -5.07 64.72 -18.23
CA GLU A 404 -6.09 65.00 -17.22
C GLU A 404 -7.07 66.10 -17.68
N ASP A 405 -6.55 67.20 -18.23
CA ASP A 405 -7.32 68.37 -18.65
C ASP A 405 -7.54 68.44 -20.18
N GLY A 406 -7.21 67.35 -20.91
CA GLY A 406 -7.28 67.31 -22.37
C GLY A 406 -6.25 68.19 -23.09
N THR A 407 -5.21 68.65 -22.36
CA THR A 407 -4.14 69.48 -22.91
C THR A 407 -3.28 68.68 -23.88
N ARG A 408 -2.96 69.27 -25.04
CA ARG A 408 -2.07 68.65 -26.01
C ARG A 408 -0.61 68.78 -25.55
N MET A 409 0.07 67.64 -25.38
CA MET A 409 1.48 67.57 -24.98
C MET A 409 2.34 67.03 -26.12
N ARG A 410 3.54 67.62 -26.29
CA ARG A 410 4.48 67.24 -27.37
C ARG A 410 5.44 66.15 -26.90
N VAL A 411 6.01 65.44 -27.87
CA VAL A 411 7.08 64.46 -27.61
C VAL A 411 8.26 65.16 -26.93
N GLY A 412 8.76 64.58 -25.85
CA GLY A 412 9.85 65.10 -25.02
C GLY A 412 9.41 65.94 -23.81
N GLU A 413 8.11 66.28 -23.69
CA GLU A 413 7.61 67.00 -22.52
C GLU A 413 7.54 66.07 -21.29
N THR A 414 7.81 66.63 -20.11
CA THR A 414 7.73 65.92 -18.84
C THR A 414 6.33 66.00 -18.25
N VAL A 415 5.86 64.86 -17.75
CA VAL A 415 4.54 64.70 -17.16
C VAL A 415 4.63 64.03 -15.80
N THR A 416 3.65 64.26 -14.95
CA THR A 416 3.51 63.55 -13.67
C THR A 416 2.23 62.74 -13.71
N VAL A 417 2.30 61.48 -13.28
CA VAL A 417 1.13 60.60 -13.18
C VAL A 417 0.25 61.05 -12.01
N SER A 418 -0.99 61.48 -12.30
CA SER A 418 -1.94 61.93 -11.28
C SER A 418 -2.75 60.78 -10.69
N ARG A 419 -3.17 59.83 -11.54
CA ARG A 419 -3.91 58.63 -11.16
C ARG A 419 -3.85 57.60 -12.27
N ILE A 420 -4.27 56.37 -11.97
CA ILE A 420 -4.35 55.29 -12.95
C ILE A 420 -5.81 54.92 -13.18
N ASP A 421 -6.22 54.86 -14.45
CA ASP A 421 -7.53 54.42 -14.87
C ASP A 421 -7.39 53.10 -15.66
N GLY A 422 -7.50 51.97 -14.95
CA GLY A 422 -7.35 50.64 -15.53
C GLY A 422 -5.93 50.34 -16.03
N THR A 423 -5.71 50.51 -17.33
CA THR A 423 -4.40 50.34 -18.02
C THR A 423 -3.88 51.65 -18.62
N VAL A 424 -4.59 52.76 -18.42
CA VAL A 424 -4.24 54.09 -18.93
C VAL A 424 -3.80 54.97 -17.76
N LEU A 425 -2.63 55.59 -17.88
CA LEU A 425 -2.15 56.59 -16.92
C LEU A 425 -2.84 57.92 -17.18
N ILE A 426 -3.40 58.54 -16.16
CA ILE A 426 -3.86 59.93 -16.25
C ILE A 426 -2.67 60.81 -15.86
N VAL A 427 -2.28 61.71 -16.75
CA VAL A 427 -1.06 62.50 -16.60
C VAL A 427 -1.37 64.00 -16.72
N ARG A 428 -0.66 64.79 -15.94
CA ARG A 428 -0.68 66.26 -16.01
C ARG A 428 0.71 66.78 -16.37
N ALA A 429 0.78 67.96 -16.98
CA ALA A 429 2.06 68.60 -17.27
C ALA A 429 2.83 68.82 -15.96
N ALA A 430 4.11 68.46 -15.92
CA ALA A 430 4.94 68.77 -14.77
C ALA A 430 5.14 70.29 -14.71
N PHE A 431 4.75 70.92 -13.60
CA PHE A 431 5.02 72.35 -13.39
C PHE A 431 6.53 72.57 -13.31
N SER A 432 7.10 73.23 -14.31
CA SER A 432 8.47 73.74 -14.26
C SER A 432 8.54 74.89 -13.24
N GLY A 433 8.69 74.55 -11.97
CA GLY A 433 9.14 75.49 -10.95
C GLY A 433 10.54 75.96 -11.32
N ASN A 434 10.66 77.22 -11.74
CA ASN A 434 11.93 77.86 -12.08
C ASN A 434 12.80 77.97 -10.81
N GLY A 435 13.65 76.97 -10.56
CA GLY A 435 14.69 77.02 -9.54
C GLY A 435 15.92 77.74 -10.09
N SER A 436 16.01 79.04 -9.82
CA SER A 436 17.25 79.80 -9.94
C SER A 436 18.27 79.34 -8.89
N HIS A 437 19.54 79.36 -9.31
CA HIS A 437 20.77 79.19 -8.54
C HIS A 437 20.79 79.79 -7.14
#